data_AF-A0A3D9VAL1-F1
#
_entry.id   AF-A0A3D9VAL1-F1
#
_cell.length_a   1.000
_cell.length_b   1.000
_cell.length_c   1.000
_cell.angle_alpha   90.00
_cell.angle_beta   90.00
_cell.angle_gamma   90.00
#
_symmetry.space_group_name_H-M   'P 1'
#
loop_
_entity.id
_entity.type
_entity.pdbx_description
1 polymer ?
#
loop_
_entity_poly.entity_id
_entity_poly.type
_entity_poly.pdbx_seq_one_letter_code
_entity_poly.pdbx_strand_id
1 'polypeptide(L)'
;MNVCTKCGTHFEDSVQFCQNCGTKRRDPVVKKQKMSKGTIIGITLLTFFIIVLGGLYAYGSSYYSQSSQVERIITVLQERDGEKLAEITTADDPAVIVTRESVTPLFSYIKENPSYSPFRTRKHCL
;
A
#
# COMPACT_ATOMS: atom_id res chain seq x y z
N MET A 1 -4.91 -52.01 8.18
CA MET A 1 -5.17 -53.27 7.44
C MET A 1 -6.00 -52.90 6.22
N ASN A 2 -5.47 -53.10 5.01
CA ASN A 2 -6.11 -52.65 3.75
C ASN A 2 -6.93 -53.77 3.10
N VAL A 3 -7.60 -54.60 3.90
CA VAL A 3 -8.34 -55.78 3.42
C VAL A 3 -9.79 -55.71 3.89
N CYS A 4 -10.72 -56.05 3.00
CA CYS A 4 -12.14 -56.06 3.31
C CYS A 4 -12.50 -57.18 4.30
N THR A 5 -13.19 -56.84 5.38
CA THR A 5 -13.62 -57.80 6.41
C THR A 5 -14.73 -58.74 5.94
N LYS A 6 -15.38 -58.45 4.80
CA LYS A 6 -16.48 -59.26 4.24
C LYS A 6 -16.03 -60.20 3.13
N CYS A 7 -15.20 -59.73 2.20
CA CYS A 7 -14.79 -60.50 1.01
C CYS A 7 -13.29 -60.80 0.92
N GLY A 8 -12.47 -60.29 1.84
CA GLY A 8 -11.03 -60.58 1.86
C GLY A 8 -10.21 -59.91 0.75
N THR A 9 -10.81 -59.08 -0.11
CA THR A 9 -10.08 -58.36 -1.17
C THR A 9 -9.34 -57.14 -0.62
N HIS A 10 -8.19 -56.84 -1.21
CA HIS A 10 -7.43 -55.62 -0.90
C HIS A 10 -8.19 -54.37 -1.39
N PHE A 11 -8.16 -53.29 -0.61
CA PHE A 11 -8.66 -51.98 -1.04
C PHE A 11 -7.57 -51.22 -1.79
N GLU A 12 -7.94 -50.55 -2.87
CA GLU A 12 -7.12 -49.50 -3.48
C GLU A 12 -7.00 -48.29 -2.54
N ASP A 13 -5.96 -47.49 -2.72
CA ASP A 13 -5.75 -46.31 -1.90
C ASP A 13 -6.84 -45.26 -2.18
N SER A 14 -7.35 -44.62 -1.12
CA SER A 14 -8.39 -43.57 -1.13
C SER A 14 -9.85 -43.95 -1.49
N VAL A 15 -10.18 -45.22 -1.75
CA VAL A 15 -11.59 -45.61 -1.97
C VAL A 15 -12.38 -45.81 -0.66
N GLN A 16 -13.59 -45.25 -0.63
CA GLN A 16 -14.50 -45.25 0.54
C GLN A 16 -15.37 -46.51 0.66
N PHE A 17 -15.53 -47.24 -0.44
CA PHE A 17 -16.35 -48.45 -0.51
C PHE A 17 -15.57 -49.57 -1.19
N CYS A 18 -15.81 -50.82 -0.80
CA CYS A 18 -15.25 -51.99 -1.47
C CYS A 18 -15.88 -52.15 -2.86
N GLN A 19 -15.07 -52.11 -3.92
CA GLN A 19 -15.54 -52.27 -5.30
C GLN A 19 -16.13 -53.67 -5.58
N ASN A 20 -15.80 -54.69 -4.78
CA ASN A 20 -16.29 -56.06 -4.98
C ASN A 20 -17.61 -56.35 -4.22
N CYS A 21 -17.72 -55.91 -2.96
CA CYS A 21 -18.85 -56.29 -2.10
C CYS A 21 -19.68 -55.13 -1.55
N GLY A 22 -19.33 -53.87 -1.89
CA GLY A 22 -20.05 -52.67 -1.48
C GLY A 22 -19.91 -52.27 -0.01
N THR A 23 -19.13 -53.01 0.79
CA THR A 23 -18.97 -52.72 2.22
C THR A 23 -18.20 -51.40 2.41
N LYS A 24 -18.76 -50.47 3.21
CA LYS A 24 -18.13 -49.19 3.52
C LYS A 24 -16.83 -49.40 4.29
N ARG A 25 -15.74 -48.80 3.80
CA ARG A 25 -14.46 -48.76 4.48
C ARG A 25 -14.61 -47.80 5.68
N ARG A 26 -14.10 -48.17 6.86
CA ARG A 26 -13.91 -47.17 7.92
C ARG A 26 -12.85 -46.21 7.41
N ASP A 27 -13.23 -44.95 7.21
CA ASP A 27 -12.35 -43.89 6.72
C ASP A 27 -10.97 -43.99 7.40
N PRO A 28 -9.87 -44.04 6.64
CA PRO A 28 -8.58 -43.73 7.24
C PRO A 28 -8.72 -42.30 7.76
N VAL A 29 -8.60 -42.13 9.08
CA VAL A 29 -8.58 -40.81 9.70
C VAL A 29 -7.41 -40.07 9.08
N VAL A 30 -7.69 -39.23 8.07
CA VAL A 30 -6.70 -38.38 7.43
C VAL A 30 -6.19 -37.48 8.54
N LYS A 31 -5.00 -37.81 9.07
CA LYS A 31 -4.37 -37.00 10.11
C LYS A 31 -4.04 -35.66 9.46
N LYS A 32 -4.90 -34.66 9.66
CA LYS A 32 -4.57 -33.27 9.32
C LYS A 32 -3.25 -32.97 10.03
N GLN A 33 -2.19 -32.77 9.28
CA GLN A 33 -0.90 -32.38 9.85
C GLN A 33 -1.11 -31.03 10.54
N LYS A 34 -1.13 -31.06 11.87
CA LYS A 34 -1.26 -29.87 12.70
C LYS A 34 0.06 -29.11 12.57
N MET A 35 0.07 -28.03 11.80
CA MET A 35 1.27 -27.22 11.67
C MET A 35 1.76 -26.77 13.04
N SER A 36 3.08 -26.75 13.22
CA SER A 36 3.72 -26.25 14.43
C SER A 36 3.28 -24.82 14.70
N LYS A 37 2.99 -24.51 15.98
CA LYS A 37 2.55 -23.17 16.40
C LYS A 37 3.52 -22.07 15.95
N GLY A 38 4.82 -22.37 15.91
CA GLY A 38 5.85 -21.42 15.44
C GLY A 38 5.73 -21.10 13.95
N THR A 39 5.45 -22.11 13.11
CA THR A 39 5.24 -21.90 11.66
C THR A 39 3.99 -21.07 11.39
N ILE A 40 2.91 -21.29 12.16
CA ILE A 40 1.69 -20.49 12.03
C ILE A 40 1.96 -19.03 12.40
N ILE A 41 2.63 -18.77 13.53
CA ILE A 41 2.97 -17.41 13.99
C ILE A 41 3.84 -16.69 12.95
N GLY A 42 4.84 -17.38 12.39
CA GLY A 42 5.71 -16.84 11.35
C GLY A 42 4.96 -16.47 10.08
N ILE A 43 4.05 -17.33 9.60
CA ILE A 43 3.23 -17.04 8.41
C ILE A 43 2.31 -15.84 8.65
N THR A 44 1.66 -15.74 9.82
CA THR A 44 0.80 -14.58 10.13
C THR A 44 1.56 -13.27 10.24
N LEU A 45 2.77 -13.27 10.81
CA LEU A 45 3.61 -12.07 10.87
C LEU A 45 4.04 -11.63 9.47
N LEU A 46 4.45 -12.59 8.63
CA LEU A 46 4.87 -12.30 7.25
C LEU A 46 3.71 -11.72 6.43
N THR A 47 2.52 -12.32 6.49
CA THR A 47 1.36 -11.82 5.74
C THR A 47 0.93 -10.43 6.21
N PHE A 48 0.93 -10.19 7.53
CA PHE A 48 0.67 -8.86 8.08
C PHE A 48 1.68 -7.82 7.57
N PHE A 49 2.97 -8.15 7.58
CA PHE A 49 4.02 -7.24 7.10
C PHE A 49 3.86 -6.89 5.62
N ILE A 50 3.52 -7.87 4.77
CA ILE A 50 3.28 -7.63 3.34
C ILE A 50 2.05 -6.73 3.13
N ILE A 51 0.97 -6.93 3.89
CA ILE A 51 -0.23 -6.07 3.81
C ILE A 51 0.11 -4.63 4.21
N VAL A 52 0.88 -4.44 5.29
CA VAL A 52 1.32 -3.13 5.74
C VAL A 52 2.17 -2.43 4.67
N LEU A 53 3.14 -3.16 4.08
CA LEU A 53 3.97 -2.62 3.00
C LEU A 53 3.15 -2.25 1.75
N GLY A 54 2.21 -3.10 1.35
CA GLY A 54 1.33 -2.83 0.20
C GLY A 54 0.44 -1.61 0.43
N GLY A 55 -0.13 -1.47 1.64
CA GLY A 55 -0.92 -0.30 2.03
C GLY A 55 -0.09 1.00 2.05
N LEU A 56 1.12 0.95 2.61
CA LEU A 56 2.07 2.07 2.60
C LEU A 56 2.45 2.48 1.18
N TYR A 57 2.71 1.52 0.30
CA TYR A 57 3.03 1.80 -1.10
C TYR A 57 1.85 2.46 -1.84
N ALA A 58 0.64 1.91 -1.70
CA ALA A 58 -0.56 2.49 -2.31
C ALA A 58 -0.83 3.91 -1.78
N TYR A 59 -0.75 4.11 -0.46
CA TYR A 59 -0.89 5.43 0.16
C TYR A 59 0.18 6.41 -0.31
N GLY A 60 1.45 6.00 -0.29
CA GLY A 60 2.58 6.82 -0.74
C GLY A 60 2.44 7.21 -2.21
N SER A 61 2.07 6.27 -3.09
CA SER A 61 1.87 6.56 -4.51
C SER A 61 0.76 7.59 -4.77
N SER A 62 -0.27 7.62 -3.93
CA SER A 62 -1.34 8.63 -3.98
C SER A 62 -0.86 9.99 -3.43
N TYR A 63 -0.19 9.99 -2.28
CA TYR A 63 0.30 11.20 -1.61
C TYR A 63 1.40 11.95 -2.38
N TYR A 64 2.27 11.21 -3.09
CA TYR A 64 3.36 11.76 -3.92
C TYR A 64 2.97 11.92 -5.39
N SER A 65 1.69 11.79 -5.76
CA SER A 65 1.22 12.05 -7.13
C SER A 65 1.53 13.50 -7.55
N GLN A 66 1.81 13.73 -8.85
CA GLN A 66 2.19 15.05 -9.38
C GLN A 66 1.20 16.16 -8.98
N SER A 67 -0.11 15.86 -8.97
CA SER A 67 -1.15 16.80 -8.57
C SER A 67 -0.99 17.29 -7.13
N SER A 68 -0.69 16.40 -6.18
CA SER A 68 -0.55 16.77 -4.78
C SER A 68 0.74 17.53 -4.48
N GLN A 69 1.78 17.35 -5.29
CA GLN A 69 3.01 18.15 -5.21
C GLN A 69 2.75 19.57 -5.72
N VAL A 70 2.09 19.70 -6.87
CA VAL A 70 1.74 20.99 -7.48
C VAL A 70 0.80 21.77 -6.57
N GLU A 71 -0.22 21.14 -6.00
CA GLU A 71 -1.17 21.81 -5.10
C GLU A 71 -0.48 22.43 -3.88
N ARG A 72 0.54 21.77 -3.31
CA ARG A 72 1.30 22.34 -2.17
C ARG A 72 2.06 23.59 -2.54
N ILE A 73 2.71 23.58 -3.71
CA ILE A 73 3.41 24.76 -4.22
C ILE A 73 2.40 25.88 -4.48
N ILE A 74 1.23 25.56 -5.04
CA ILE A 74 0.12 26.51 -5.22
C ILE A 74 -0.32 27.11 -3.90
N THR A 75 -0.53 26.29 -2.86
CA THR A 75 -0.95 26.76 -1.52
C THR A 75 0.09 27.69 -0.92
N VAL A 76 1.37 27.31 -0.93
CA VAL A 76 2.47 28.16 -0.44
C VAL A 76 2.53 29.51 -1.18
N LEU A 77 2.34 29.47 -2.50
CA LEU A 77 2.25 30.69 -3.31
C LEU A 77 1.02 31.52 -2.96
N GLN A 78 -0.16 30.93 -2.74
CA GLN A 78 -1.40 31.65 -2.39
C GLN A 78 -1.36 32.25 -0.99
N GLU A 79 -0.85 31.50 -0.01
CA GLU A 79 -0.68 31.92 1.38
C GLU A 79 0.44 32.97 1.54
N ARG A 80 1.27 33.16 0.50
CA ARG A 80 2.43 34.07 0.50
C ARG A 80 3.41 33.74 1.62
N ASP A 81 3.57 32.45 1.89
CA ASP A 81 4.46 31.94 2.92
C ASP A 81 5.89 31.84 2.36
N GLY A 82 6.65 32.92 2.50
CA GLY A 82 8.02 33.02 1.99
C GLY A 82 9.02 32.09 2.68
N GLU A 83 8.73 31.62 3.89
CA GLU A 83 9.60 30.66 4.58
C GLU A 83 9.41 29.27 4.01
N LYS A 84 8.17 28.81 3.86
CA LYS A 84 7.88 27.53 3.20
C LYS A 84 8.34 27.51 1.75
N LEU A 85 8.22 28.62 1.03
CA LEU A 85 8.68 28.70 -0.36
C LEU A 85 10.21 28.58 -0.44
N ALA A 86 10.94 29.23 0.48
CA ALA A 86 12.39 29.14 0.53
C ALA A 86 12.86 27.72 0.90
N GLU A 87 12.13 27.02 1.78
CA GLU A 87 12.46 25.65 2.19
C GLU A 87 12.31 24.63 1.05
N ILE A 88 11.28 24.77 0.22
CA ILE A 88 11.00 23.83 -0.89
C ILE A 88 11.73 24.18 -2.19
N THR A 89 12.36 25.36 -2.26
CA THR A 89 13.02 25.85 -3.47
C THR A 89 14.52 25.66 -3.35
N THR A 90 15.12 25.06 -4.37
CA THR A 90 16.57 24.90 -4.49
C THR A 90 17.06 25.70 -5.69
N ALA A 91 18.26 26.27 -5.58
CA ALA A 91 18.93 26.99 -6.67
C ALA A 91 20.19 26.23 -7.07
N ASP A 92 20.41 26.08 -8.38
CA ASP A 92 21.62 25.44 -8.91
C ASP A 92 22.87 26.33 -8.77
N ASP A 93 22.68 27.65 -8.73
CA ASP A 93 23.76 28.62 -8.59
C ASP A 93 24.09 28.85 -7.10
N PRO A 94 25.34 28.58 -6.65
CA PRO A 94 25.76 28.77 -5.27
C PRO A 94 25.73 30.24 -4.82
N ALA A 95 25.72 31.22 -5.74
CA ALA A 95 25.58 32.63 -5.40
C ALA A 95 24.13 33.02 -5.05
N VAL A 96 23.15 32.18 -5.37
CA VAL A 96 21.73 32.45 -5.13
C VAL A 96 21.30 31.82 -3.81
N ILE A 97 21.21 32.65 -2.77
CA ILE A 97 20.69 32.23 -1.47
C ILE A 97 19.17 32.41 -1.46
N VAL A 98 18.45 31.29 -1.40
CA VAL A 98 17.00 31.29 -1.28
C VAL A 98 16.64 31.55 0.18
N THR A 99 16.15 32.75 0.47
CA THR A 99 15.69 33.17 1.80
C THR A 99 14.32 33.84 1.65
N ARG A 100 13.63 34.05 2.78
CA ARG A 100 12.36 34.79 2.82
C ARG A 100 12.45 36.15 2.11
N GLU A 101 13.58 36.83 2.26
CA GLU A 101 13.82 38.16 1.69
C GLU A 101 13.99 38.10 0.17
N SER A 102 14.71 37.10 -0.36
CA SER A 102 14.93 36.98 -1.80
C SER A 102 13.69 36.54 -2.58
N VAL A 103 12.74 35.86 -1.92
CA VAL A 103 11.45 35.48 -2.53
C VAL A 103 10.34 36.54 -2.37
N THR A 104 10.54 37.53 -1.51
CA THR A 104 9.55 38.62 -1.30
C THR A 104 9.22 39.41 -2.58
N PRO A 105 10.20 39.81 -3.41
CA PRO A 105 9.93 40.51 -4.68
C PRO A 105 9.00 39.74 -5.63
N LEU A 106 9.09 38.39 -5.64
CA LEU A 106 8.22 37.54 -6.45
C LEU A 106 6.74 37.70 -6.03
N PHE A 107 6.46 37.69 -4.73
CA PHE A 107 5.11 37.88 -4.23
C PHE A 107 4.55 39.27 -4.54
N SER A 108 5.39 40.31 -4.43
CA SER A 108 5.03 41.68 -4.81
C SER A 108 4.71 41.77 -6.30
N TYR A 109 5.54 41.17 -7.17
CA TYR A 109 5.33 41.16 -8.62
C TYR A 109 4.03 40.46 -9.02
N ILE A 110 3.72 39.31 -8.41
CA ILE A 110 2.47 38.56 -8.67
C ILE A 110 1.25 39.34 -8.17
N LYS A 111 1.37 40.08 -7.07
CA LYS A 111 0.29 40.94 -6.54
C LYS A 111 -0.03 42.09 -7.50
N GLU A 112 0.99 42.69 -8.09
CA GLU A 112 0.84 43.81 -9.03
C GLU A 112 0.36 43.35 -10.42
N ASN A 113 0.64 42.11 -10.80
CA ASN A 113 0.27 41.54 -12.10
C ASN A 113 -0.63 40.31 -11.95
N PRO A 114 -1.93 40.49 -11.63
CA PRO A 114 -2.84 39.37 -11.35
C PRO A 114 -3.06 38.43 -12.55
N SER A 115 -2.77 38.87 -13.78
CA SER A 115 -2.81 38.03 -14.99
C SER A 115 -1.80 36.87 -14.96
N TYR A 116 -0.68 37.01 -14.25
CA TYR A 116 0.33 35.96 -14.07
C TYR A 116 0.09 35.11 -12.81
N SER A 117 -1.05 35.29 -12.14
CA SER A 117 -1.49 34.35 -11.11
C SER A 117 -2.45 33.32 -11.74
N PRO A 118 -1.94 32.21 -12.32
CA PRO A 118 -2.80 31.19 -12.93
C PRO A 118 -3.74 30.54 -11.90
N PHE A 119 -3.39 30.64 -10.61
CA PHE A 119 -4.17 30.11 -9.50
C PHE A 119 -5.11 31.19 -8.96
N ARG A 120 -6.23 31.41 -9.66
CA ARG A 120 -7.38 32.14 -9.11
C ARG A 120 -7.69 31.50 -7.76
N THR A 121 -7.54 32.25 -6.67
CA THR A 121 -7.89 31.79 -5.32
C THR A 121 -9.28 31.17 -5.39
N ARG A 122 -9.38 29.83 -5.31
CA ARG A 122 -10.62 29.21 -4.87
C ARG A 122 -10.75 29.58 -3.40
N LYS A 123 -11.15 30.83 -3.12
CA LYS A 123 -11.82 31.13 -1.87
C LYS A 123 -13.00 30.16 -1.84
N HIS A 124 -12.93 29.18 -0.94
CA HIS A 124 -14.07 28.39 -0.49
C HIS A 124 -15.06 27.94 -1.58
N CYS A 125 -14.85 26.74 -2.12
CA CYS A 125 -16.02 25.88 -2.41
C CYS A 125 -16.21 24.94 -1.21
N LEU A 126 -16.68 25.52 -0.11
CA LEU A 126 -17.47 24.90 0.95
C LEU A 126 -18.42 25.98 1.47
#